data_AF-A0A9Q9WGD9-F1
#
_entry.id   AF-A0A9Q9WGD9-F1
#
_cell.length_a   1.000
_cell.length_b   1.000
_cell.length_c   1.000
_cell.angle_alpha   90.00
_cell.angle_beta   90.00
_cell.angle_gamma   90.00
#
_symmetry.space_group_name_H-M   'P 1'
#
loop_
_entity.id
_entity.type
_entity.pdbx_description
1 polymer ?
#
loop_
_entity_poly.entity_id
_entity_poly.type
_entity_poly.pdbx_seq_one_letter_code
_entity_poly.pdbx_strand_id
1 'polypeptide(L)'
;MNMTFSLRHEFVYVPSSVNWTTAQKYCKQHYSDLATVDDQADHNELLKTAGMGNVWIGLYRTTGDGAFVWSDQSSSSFKAWESGQPNNQLCVNIYGGKWYDRDCVGPVPFACSIDRKRQIMRVEVKSSQNLKDPAVMNGILGKMEQIMKEKGLAQYAKLSWITQSNGNVFQKNYKRDAPKQTCDSKLRK
;
A
#
# COMPACT_ATOMS: atom_id res chain seq x y z
N MET A 1 -12.03 -0.16 16.96
CA MET A 1 -11.16 0.73 16.16
C MET A 1 -11.17 0.29 14.71
N ASN A 2 -10.82 1.17 13.77
CA ASN A 2 -10.76 0.81 12.36
C ASN A 2 -9.30 0.86 11.91
N MET A 3 -8.87 -0.19 11.24
CA MET A 3 -7.58 -0.25 10.56
C MET A 3 -7.85 -0.29 9.07
N THR A 4 -7.02 0.40 8.31
CA THR A 4 -6.98 0.21 6.87
C THR A 4 -6.06 -0.94 6.55
N PHE A 5 -6.59 -1.87 5.77
CA PHE A 5 -5.81 -2.82 5.03
C PHE A 5 -5.56 -2.23 3.64
N SER A 6 -4.35 -1.71 3.45
CA SER A 6 -3.86 -1.44 2.10
C SER A 6 -3.30 -2.74 1.56
N LEU A 7 -4.08 -3.36 0.67
CA LEU A 7 -3.61 -4.44 -0.18
C LEU A 7 -2.41 -3.91 -0.98
N ARG A 8 -1.34 -4.70 -1.05
CA ARG A 8 -0.17 -4.36 -1.88
C ARG A 8 -0.62 -4.13 -3.32
N HIS A 9 0.16 -3.34 -4.06
CA HIS A 9 -0.14 -3.14 -5.47
C HIS A 9 -0.11 -4.49 -6.18
N GLU A 10 -1.18 -4.76 -6.92
CA GLU A 10 -1.21 -5.87 -7.86
C GLU A 10 -0.90 -5.35 -9.24
N PHE A 11 -0.12 -6.14 -9.98
CA PHE A 11 0.39 -5.73 -11.28
C PHE A 11 -0.17 -6.63 -12.38
N VAL A 12 -0.41 -6.03 -13.53
CA VAL A 12 -0.73 -6.75 -14.77
C VAL A 12 0.29 -6.40 -15.82
N TYR A 13 0.97 -7.41 -16.35
CA TYR A 13 1.84 -7.27 -17.51
C TYR A 13 1.02 -7.22 -18.80
N VAL A 14 1.29 -6.21 -19.63
CA VAL A 14 0.68 -6.05 -20.95
C VAL A 14 1.79 -6.13 -22.00
N PRO A 15 1.81 -7.18 -22.85
CA PRO A 15 2.90 -7.43 -23.79
C PRO A 15 2.93 -6.48 -25.00
N SER A 16 1.91 -5.65 -25.19
CA SER A 16 1.84 -4.69 -26.29
C SER A 16 2.90 -3.59 -26.13
N SER A 17 3.76 -3.44 -27.14
CA SER A 17 4.81 -2.41 -27.11
C SER A 17 4.30 -1.09 -27.67
N VAL A 18 4.20 -0.07 -26.83
CA VAL A 18 3.67 1.26 -27.17
C VAL A 18 4.45 2.36 -26.44
N ASN A 19 4.24 3.63 -26.82
CA ASN A 19 4.80 4.77 -26.09
C ASN A 19 4.17 4.93 -24.70
N TRP A 20 4.85 5.65 -23.81
CA TRP A 20 4.45 5.78 -22.39
C TRP A 20 3.03 6.35 -22.23
N THR A 21 2.68 7.38 -23.00
CA THR A 21 1.35 8.02 -22.93
C THR A 21 0.23 7.05 -23.34
N THR A 22 0.47 6.24 -24.37
CA THR A 22 -0.49 5.21 -24.81
C THR A 22 -0.62 4.10 -23.78
N ALA A 23 0.48 3.67 -23.17
CA ALA A 23 0.49 2.69 -22.09
C ALA A 23 -0.32 3.19 -20.88
N GLN A 24 -0.10 4.44 -20.46
CA GLN A 24 -0.85 5.07 -19.37
C GLN A 24 -2.35 5.11 -19.68
N LYS A 25 -2.72 5.56 -20.88
CA LYS A 25 -4.13 5.61 -21.30
C LYS A 25 -4.77 4.22 -21.27
N TYR A 26 -4.06 3.20 -21.74
CA TYR A 26 -4.54 1.82 -21.67
C TYR A 26 -4.76 1.37 -20.22
N CYS A 27 -3.79 1.60 -19.33
CA CYS A 27 -3.93 1.22 -17.94
C CYS A 27 -5.08 1.97 -17.24
N LYS A 28 -5.28 3.26 -17.51
CA LYS A 28 -6.44 4.02 -16.97
C LYS A 28 -7.78 3.54 -17.50
N GLN A 29 -7.81 2.96 -18.70
CA GLN A 29 -9.03 2.46 -19.32
C GLN A 29 -9.41 1.05 -18.82
N HIS A 30 -8.43 0.20 -18.53
CA HIS A 30 -8.63 -1.22 -18.23
C HIS A 30 -8.35 -1.60 -16.77
N TYR A 31 -7.57 -0.78 -16.05
CA TYR A 31 -7.09 -0.98 -14.69
C TYR A 31 -7.13 0.36 -13.93
N SER A 32 -6.17 0.61 -13.04
CA SER A 32 -6.08 1.88 -12.30
C SER A 32 -5.18 2.91 -13.00
N ASP A 33 -3.88 2.62 -13.11
CA ASP A 33 -2.90 3.45 -13.82
C ASP A 33 -1.71 2.57 -14.22
N LEU A 34 -0.65 3.14 -14.81
CA LEU A 34 0.64 2.46 -14.90
C LEU A 34 1.14 2.07 -13.50
N ALA A 35 1.96 1.03 -13.45
CA ALA A 35 2.46 0.47 -12.21
C ALA A 35 3.17 1.52 -11.33
N THR A 36 2.69 1.67 -10.10
CA THR A 36 3.35 2.41 -9.01
C THR A 36 4.05 1.42 -8.09
N VAL A 37 5.25 1.77 -7.63
CA VAL A 37 6.05 0.91 -6.76
C VAL A 37 6.28 1.64 -5.43
N ASP A 38 5.66 1.16 -4.34
CA ASP A 38 5.77 1.79 -3.03
C ASP A 38 6.98 1.35 -2.23
N ASP A 39 7.44 0.11 -2.43
CA ASP A 39 8.52 -0.50 -1.68
C ASP A 39 9.19 -1.67 -2.44
N GLN A 40 10.15 -2.31 -1.78
CA GLN A 40 10.89 -3.44 -2.35
C GLN A 40 9.99 -4.66 -2.63
N ALA A 41 8.91 -4.86 -1.86
CA ALA A 41 8.01 -5.98 -2.07
C ALA A 41 7.17 -5.77 -3.34
N ASP A 42 6.66 -4.55 -3.55
CA ASP A 42 6.00 -4.18 -4.80
C ASP A 42 6.95 -4.34 -6.00
N HIS A 43 8.21 -3.89 -5.87
CA HIS A 43 9.20 -4.04 -6.93
C HIS A 43 9.41 -5.52 -7.29
N ASN A 44 9.57 -6.38 -6.29
CA ASN A 44 9.78 -7.81 -6.50
C ASN A 44 8.56 -8.49 -7.15
N GLU A 45 7.34 -8.12 -6.75
CA GLU A 45 6.12 -8.67 -7.34
C GLU A 45 5.95 -8.20 -8.79
N LEU A 46 6.24 -6.93 -9.08
CA LEU A 46 6.24 -6.41 -10.44
C LEU A 46 7.25 -7.14 -11.33
N LEU A 47 8.46 -7.41 -10.84
CA LEU A 47 9.48 -8.18 -11.57
C LEU A 47 9.03 -9.61 -11.86
N LYS A 48 8.36 -10.25 -10.90
CA LYS A 48 7.81 -11.59 -11.07
C LYS A 48 6.70 -11.60 -12.13
N THR A 49 5.79 -10.63 -12.09
CA THR A 49 4.69 -10.49 -13.06
C THR A 49 5.19 -10.19 -14.47
N ALA A 50 6.20 -9.33 -14.61
CA ALA A 50 6.78 -8.95 -15.90
C ALA A 50 7.87 -9.92 -16.39
N GLY A 51 8.22 -10.95 -15.62
CA GLY A 51 9.29 -11.90 -15.97
C GLY A 51 10.67 -11.24 -16.11
N MET A 52 10.99 -10.26 -15.26
CA MET A 52 12.17 -9.38 -15.37
C MET A 52 12.26 -8.59 -16.70
N GLY A 53 11.13 -8.47 -17.41
CA GLY A 53 11.04 -7.88 -18.74
C GLY A 53 11.23 -6.36 -18.78
N ASN A 54 11.34 -5.85 -20.00
CA ASN A 54 11.36 -4.42 -20.29
C ASN A 54 9.94 -3.86 -20.21
N VAL A 55 9.61 -3.08 -19.17
CA VAL A 55 8.24 -2.57 -18.96
C VAL A 55 8.20 -1.10 -18.55
N TRP A 56 7.30 -0.30 -19.15
CA TRP A 56 6.95 1.01 -18.61
C TRP A 56 6.32 0.90 -17.23
N ILE A 57 6.66 1.87 -16.36
CA ILE A 57 6.02 2.11 -15.07
C ILE A 57 5.49 3.55 -15.00
N GLY A 58 4.70 3.87 -13.98
CA GLY A 58 3.98 5.15 -13.86
C GLY A 58 4.86 6.35 -13.49
N LEU A 59 6.17 6.15 -13.30
CA LEU A 59 7.09 7.22 -12.92
C LEU A 59 7.52 8.01 -14.17
N TYR A 60 7.36 9.33 -14.12
CA TYR A 60 7.73 10.24 -15.20
C TYR A 60 8.07 11.63 -14.67
N ARG A 61 8.58 12.51 -15.54
CA ARG A 61 8.74 13.94 -15.29
C ARG A 61 8.50 14.74 -16.57
N THR A 62 8.27 16.04 -16.42
CA THR A 62 7.93 16.93 -17.54
C THR A 62 9.15 17.61 -18.17
N THR A 63 10.23 17.79 -17.41
CA THR A 63 11.48 18.42 -17.86
C THR A 63 12.69 17.64 -17.36
N GLY A 64 13.83 17.75 -18.05
CA GLY A 64 15.07 17.04 -17.72
C GLY A 64 15.69 17.41 -16.36
N ASP A 65 15.38 18.58 -15.85
CA ASP A 65 15.74 19.08 -14.51
C ASP A 65 14.61 18.91 -13.48
N GLY A 66 13.44 18.44 -13.91
CA GLY A 66 12.25 18.28 -13.08
C GLY A 66 12.32 17.06 -12.17
N ALA A 67 11.54 17.12 -11.08
CA ALA A 67 11.33 15.99 -10.19
C ALA A 67 10.47 14.91 -10.86
N PHE A 68 10.80 13.64 -10.58
CA PHE A 68 9.94 12.53 -10.96
C PHE A 68 8.70 12.46 -10.08
N VAL A 69 7.56 12.22 -10.70
CA VAL A 69 6.25 12.07 -10.08
C VAL A 69 5.55 10.83 -10.61
N TRP A 70 4.70 10.22 -9.78
CA TRP A 70 3.90 9.07 -10.18
C TRP A 70 2.63 9.51 -10.91
N SER A 71 2.26 8.79 -11.96
CA SER A 71 1.11 9.09 -12.82
C SER A 71 -0.24 8.96 -12.12
N ASP A 72 -0.30 8.10 -11.11
CA ASP A 72 -1.44 7.88 -10.22
C ASP A 72 -1.52 8.91 -9.08
N GLN A 73 -0.58 9.86 -9.01
CA GLN A 73 -0.42 10.87 -7.96
C GLN A 73 0.01 10.32 -6.59
N SER A 74 0.49 9.08 -6.53
CA SER A 74 1.04 8.49 -5.31
C SER A 74 2.32 9.21 -4.86
N SER A 75 2.53 9.25 -3.54
CA SER A 75 3.68 9.91 -2.93
C SER A 75 4.85 8.95 -2.64
N SER A 76 4.96 7.84 -3.39
CA SER A 76 6.04 6.87 -3.18
C SER A 76 7.41 7.51 -3.40
N SER A 77 8.31 7.26 -2.47
CA SER A 77 9.71 7.69 -2.52
C SER A 77 10.68 6.55 -2.83
N PHE A 78 10.16 5.33 -3.04
CA PHE A 78 10.99 4.17 -3.37
C PHE A 78 11.65 4.36 -4.74
N LYS A 79 12.90 3.89 -4.84
CA LYS A 79 13.73 4.02 -6.03
C LYS A 79 14.56 2.75 -6.21
N ALA A 80 14.55 2.21 -7.42
CA ALA A 80 15.41 1.08 -7.81
C ALA A 80 16.20 1.35 -9.09
N TRP A 81 16.72 2.57 -9.22
CA TRP A 81 17.59 2.99 -10.32
C TRP A 81 18.77 2.05 -10.55
N GLU A 82 19.14 1.88 -11.82
CA GLU A 82 20.44 1.34 -12.20
C GLU A 82 21.55 2.35 -11.87
N SER A 83 22.77 1.84 -11.70
CA SER A 83 23.98 2.67 -11.69
C SER A 83 24.05 3.60 -12.91
N GLY A 84 24.24 4.90 -12.66
CA GLY A 84 24.31 5.91 -13.72
C GLY A 84 22.95 6.41 -14.22
N GLN A 85 21.84 6.03 -13.58
CA GLN A 85 20.50 6.55 -13.84
C GLN A 85 20.04 7.48 -12.69
N PRO A 86 19.14 8.44 -12.95
CA PRO A 86 18.62 8.85 -14.26
C PRO A 86 19.66 9.60 -15.12
N ASN A 87 19.51 9.57 -16.45
CA ASN A 87 20.43 10.11 -17.47
C ASN A 87 19.79 11.17 -18.39
N ASN A 88 18.90 11.99 -17.84
CA ASN A 88 18.26 13.14 -18.50
C ASN A 88 17.13 12.80 -19.49
N GLN A 89 16.38 11.73 -19.22
CA GLN A 89 15.17 11.33 -19.94
C GLN A 89 13.90 11.50 -19.08
N LEU A 90 12.72 11.36 -19.68
CA LEU A 90 11.47 11.82 -19.06
C LEU A 90 10.57 10.70 -18.50
N CYS A 91 10.56 9.52 -19.11
CA CYS A 91 9.71 8.40 -18.70
C CYS A 91 10.56 7.26 -18.14
N VAL A 92 9.99 6.42 -17.28
CA VAL A 92 10.75 5.37 -16.60
C VAL A 92 10.25 3.99 -16.97
N ASN A 93 11.16 3.10 -17.30
CA ASN A 93 10.89 1.68 -17.45
C ASN A 93 11.76 0.87 -16.48
N ILE A 94 11.36 -0.38 -16.27
CA ILE A 94 12.19 -1.41 -15.66
C ILE A 94 12.83 -2.23 -16.77
N TYR A 95 14.11 -2.56 -16.63
CA TYR A 95 14.84 -3.49 -17.49
C TYR A 95 15.88 -4.23 -16.66
N GLY A 96 15.95 -5.57 -16.77
CA GLY A 96 16.91 -6.36 -15.99
C GLY A 96 16.76 -6.21 -14.47
N GLY A 97 15.57 -5.86 -13.98
CA GLY A 97 15.34 -5.66 -12.55
C GLY A 97 15.60 -4.25 -12.01
N LYS A 98 16.08 -3.32 -12.84
CA LYS A 98 16.45 -1.95 -12.43
C LYS A 98 15.74 -0.90 -13.26
N TRP A 99 15.63 0.31 -12.70
CA TRP A 99 14.93 1.43 -13.34
C TRP A 99 15.88 2.23 -14.21
N TYR A 100 15.39 2.62 -15.38
CA TYR A 100 16.06 3.48 -16.34
C TYR A 100 15.09 4.58 -16.76
N ASP A 101 15.58 5.81 -16.90
CA ASP A 101 14.83 6.82 -17.63
C ASP A 101 15.08 6.67 -19.14
N ARG A 102 14.03 6.85 -19.94
CA ARG A 102 14.01 6.71 -21.39
C ARG A 102 13.13 7.76 -22.03
N ASP A 103 13.37 7.95 -23.33
CA ASP A 103 12.49 8.73 -24.19
C ASP A 103 11.08 8.12 -24.17
N CYS A 104 10.08 8.96 -23.89
CA CYS A 104 8.69 8.54 -23.71
C CYS A 104 8.03 8.00 -24.99
N VAL A 105 8.60 8.29 -26.17
CA VAL A 105 8.05 7.94 -27.49
C VAL A 105 8.40 6.51 -27.89
N GLY A 106 9.47 5.95 -27.33
CA GLY A 106 9.92 4.58 -27.63
C GLY A 106 8.86 3.52 -27.30
N PRO A 107 8.70 2.48 -28.14
CA PRO A 107 7.76 1.40 -27.86
C PRO A 107 8.34 0.44 -26.81
N VAL A 108 7.62 0.27 -25.69
CA VAL A 108 7.95 -0.71 -24.64
C VAL A 108 6.66 -1.40 -24.18
N PRO A 109 6.69 -2.70 -23.85
CA PRO A 109 5.64 -3.32 -23.04
C PRO A 109 5.43 -2.55 -21.74
N PHE A 110 4.36 -2.84 -21.01
CA PHE A 110 4.07 -2.04 -19.81
C PHE A 110 3.36 -2.84 -18.73
N ALA A 111 3.44 -2.32 -17.51
CA ALA A 111 2.74 -2.89 -16.39
C ALA A 111 1.71 -1.91 -15.84
N CYS A 112 0.51 -2.38 -15.57
CA CYS A 112 -0.55 -1.60 -14.93
C CYS A 112 -0.66 -1.97 -13.45
N SER A 113 -1.06 -1.01 -12.61
CA SER A 113 -1.50 -1.24 -11.24
C SER A 113 -2.99 -1.56 -11.19
N ILE A 114 -3.38 -2.39 -10.23
CA ILE A 114 -4.78 -2.64 -9.86
C ILE A 114 -5.02 -2.03 -8.47
N ASP A 115 -6.00 -1.12 -8.38
CA ASP A 115 -6.55 -0.71 -7.10
C ASP A 115 -7.38 -1.82 -6.49
N ARG A 116 -6.82 -2.50 -5.51
CA ARG A 116 -7.62 -3.28 -4.57
C ARG A 116 -8.34 -2.29 -3.65
N LYS A 117 -9.67 -2.39 -3.55
CA LYS A 117 -10.46 -1.59 -2.60
C LYS A 117 -9.88 -1.76 -1.19
N ARG A 118 -9.49 -0.65 -0.54
CA ARG A 118 -9.08 -0.65 0.88
C ARG A 118 -10.12 -1.40 1.69
N GLN A 119 -9.72 -2.47 2.35
CA GLN A 119 -10.60 -3.17 3.26
C GLN A 119 -10.44 -2.57 4.66
N ILE A 120 -11.55 -2.10 5.24
CA ILE A 120 -11.55 -1.57 6.59
C ILE A 120 -11.83 -2.73 7.54
N MET A 121 -10.82 -3.10 8.33
CA MET A 121 -10.97 -4.11 9.38
C MET A 121 -11.31 -3.41 10.69
N ARG A 122 -12.44 -3.80 11.30
CA ARG A 122 -12.79 -3.35 12.65
C ARG A 122 -12.22 -4.33 13.66
N VAL A 123 -11.40 -3.84 14.57
CA VAL A 123 -10.81 -4.66 15.64
C VAL A 123 -11.16 -4.10 17.01
N GLU A 124 -11.40 -4.99 17.96
CA GLU A 124 -11.58 -4.69 19.37
C GLU A 124 -10.31 -5.08 20.13
N VAL A 125 -9.77 -4.16 20.94
CA VAL A 125 -8.58 -4.40 21.76
C VAL A 125 -8.97 -4.16 23.22
N LYS A 126 -8.69 -5.15 24.06
CA LYS A 126 -8.75 -5.02 25.51
C LYS A 126 -7.34 -4.77 26.02
N SER A 127 -7.12 -3.62 26.64
CA SER A 127 -5.83 -3.24 27.22
C SER A 127 -6.05 -2.47 28.52
N SER A 128 -5.21 -2.74 29.51
CA SER A 128 -5.10 -1.95 30.74
C SER A 128 -4.20 -0.72 30.57
N GLN A 129 -3.46 -0.62 29.45
CA GLN A 129 -2.51 0.47 29.19
C GLN A 129 -3.17 1.67 28.49
N ASN A 130 -2.48 2.81 28.49
CA ASN A 130 -2.93 4.02 27.82
C ASN A 130 -2.83 3.89 26.29
N LEU A 131 -3.98 3.74 25.62
CA LEU A 131 -4.07 3.61 24.17
C LEU A 131 -3.78 4.90 23.38
N LYS A 132 -3.50 6.02 24.07
CA LYS A 132 -3.00 7.25 23.42
C LYS A 132 -1.48 7.32 23.37
N ASP A 133 -0.78 6.41 24.05
CA ASP A 133 0.68 6.34 24.03
C ASP A 133 1.15 5.78 22.67
N PRO A 134 1.98 6.52 21.90
CA PRO A 134 2.52 6.04 20.63
C PRO A 134 3.25 4.70 20.72
N ALA A 135 3.95 4.42 21.81
CA ALA A 135 4.65 3.15 22.00
C ALA A 135 3.67 1.98 22.13
N VAL A 136 2.57 2.19 22.87
CA VAL A 136 1.49 1.20 23.00
C VAL A 136 0.80 0.98 21.66
N MET A 137 0.51 2.05 20.91
CA MET A 137 -0.11 1.97 19.58
C MET A 137 0.77 1.20 18.58
N ASN A 138 2.07 1.49 18.55
CA ASN A 138 3.03 0.79 17.68
C ASN A 138 3.18 -0.68 18.08
N GLY A 139 3.18 -1.00 19.38
CA GLY A 139 3.20 -2.38 19.86
C GLY A 139 1.96 -3.19 19.46
N ILE A 140 0.78 -2.54 19.40
CA ILE A 140 -0.45 -3.17 18.90
C ILE A 140 -0.35 -3.44 17.40
N LEU A 141 0.13 -2.48 16.60
CA LEU A 141 0.37 -2.69 15.16
C LEU A 141 1.29 -3.89 14.91
N GLY A 142 2.42 -3.95 15.59
CA GLY A 142 3.38 -5.05 15.41
C GLY A 142 2.78 -6.43 15.74
N LYS A 143 1.97 -6.52 16.82
CA LYS A 143 1.24 -7.78 17.12
C LYS A 143 0.24 -8.15 16.03
N MET A 144 -0.44 -7.17 15.45
CA MET A 144 -1.42 -7.41 14.38
C MET A 144 -0.75 -7.84 13.08
N GLU A 145 0.39 -7.24 12.74
CA GLU A 145 1.25 -7.69 11.64
C GLU A 145 1.65 -9.15 11.81
N GLN A 146 2.05 -9.55 13.02
CA GLN A 146 2.39 -10.94 13.33
C GLN A 146 1.20 -11.89 13.16
N ILE A 147 0.03 -11.55 13.72
CA ILE A 147 -1.18 -12.38 13.61
C ILE A 147 -1.56 -12.60 12.14
N MET A 148 -1.45 -11.56 11.31
CA MET A 148 -1.73 -11.68 9.88
C MET A 148 -0.69 -12.54 9.17
N LYS A 149 0.58 -12.46 9.57
CA LYS A 149 1.63 -13.34 9.04
C LYS A 149 1.33 -14.81 9.33
N GLU A 150 0.95 -15.13 10.55
CA GLU A 150 0.56 -16.48 10.96
C GLU A 150 -0.68 -16.99 10.22
N LYS A 151 -1.61 -16.10 9.87
CA LYS A 151 -2.83 -16.43 9.11
C LYS A 151 -2.63 -16.44 7.59
N GLY A 152 -1.41 -16.28 7.08
CA GLY A 152 -1.13 -16.27 5.64
C GLY A 152 -1.59 -14.99 4.93
N LEU A 153 -1.82 -13.91 5.67
CA LEU A 153 -2.26 -12.61 5.15
C LEU A 153 -1.11 -11.58 5.06
N ALA A 154 0.12 -11.94 5.45
CA ALA A 154 1.27 -11.01 5.47
C ALA A 154 1.63 -10.43 4.09
N GLN A 155 1.34 -11.16 3.01
CA GLN A 155 1.60 -10.68 1.65
C GLN A 155 0.69 -9.54 1.21
N TYR A 156 -0.31 -9.18 2.02
CA TYR A 156 -1.38 -8.26 1.67
C TYR A 156 -1.50 -7.05 2.60
N ALA A 157 -0.64 -6.93 3.63
CA ALA A 157 -0.98 -6.13 4.79
C ALA A 157 0.02 -5.00 5.07
N LYS A 158 -0.18 -3.83 4.43
CA LYS A 158 0.30 -2.58 5.01
C LYS A 158 -0.78 -2.09 5.97
N LEU A 159 -0.55 -2.23 7.28
CA LEU A 159 -1.47 -1.74 8.29
C LEU A 159 -1.21 -0.28 8.58
N SER A 160 -2.30 0.47 8.65
CA SER A 160 -2.27 1.84 9.13
C SER A 160 -3.50 2.12 9.99
N TRP A 161 -3.31 2.98 10.98
CA TRP A 161 -4.38 3.48 11.81
C TRP A 161 -5.25 4.46 11.02
N ILE A 162 -6.58 4.30 11.11
CA ILE A 162 -7.49 5.36 10.69
C ILE A 162 -7.62 6.35 11.84
N THR A 163 -7.07 7.55 11.65
CA THR A 163 -7.22 8.66 12.59
C THR A 163 -8.56 9.34 12.35
N GLN A 164 -9.35 9.51 13.41
CA GLN A 164 -10.64 10.19 13.34
C GLN A 164 -10.45 11.71 13.23
N SER A 165 -11.50 12.44 12.86
CA SER A 165 -11.48 13.91 12.79
C SER A 165 -11.04 14.58 14.10
N ASN A 166 -11.21 13.90 15.24
CA ASN A 166 -10.78 14.36 16.57
C ASN A 166 -9.34 13.95 16.95
N GLY A 167 -8.55 13.42 16.01
CA GLY A 167 -7.17 12.97 16.24
C GLY A 167 -7.03 11.63 16.96
N ASN A 168 -8.12 11.00 17.42
CA ASN A 168 -8.05 9.72 18.11
C ASN A 168 -8.14 8.54 17.13
N VAL A 169 -7.45 7.46 17.47
CA VAL A 169 -7.52 6.16 16.76
C VAL A 169 -8.50 5.20 17.44
N PHE A 170 -8.56 5.23 18.78
CA PHE A 170 -9.34 4.31 19.59
C PHE A 170 -10.62 4.97 20.11
N GLN A 171 -11.76 4.28 19.95
CA GLN A 171 -13.01 4.62 20.61
C GLN A 171 -13.24 3.65 21.78
N LYS A 172 -13.45 4.20 22.99
CA LYS A 172 -13.79 3.40 24.16
C LYS A 172 -15.22 2.91 24.03
N ASN A 173 -15.41 1.59 24.00
CA ASN A 173 -16.73 0.99 24.10
C ASN A 173 -17.04 0.76 25.58
N TYR A 174 -17.84 1.66 26.17
CA TYR A 174 -18.40 1.45 27.50
C TYR A 174 -19.58 0.49 27.38
N LYS A 175 -19.32 -0.81 27.31
CA LYS A 175 -20.38 -1.77 27.67
C LYS A 175 -20.68 -1.50 29.14
N ARG A 176 -21.91 -1.06 29.44
CA ARG A 176 -22.39 -1.00 30.83
C ARG A 176 -22.31 -2.43 31.34
N ASP A 177 -21.45 -2.68 32.32
CA ASP A 177 -21.55 -3.89 33.10
C ASP A 177 -22.98 -3.95 33.64
N ALA A 178 -23.75 -4.95 33.20
CA ALA A 178 -25.04 -5.22 33.81
C ALA A 178 -24.76 -5.49 35.31
N PRO A 179 -25.48 -4.84 36.24
CA PRO A 179 -25.24 -5.05 37.66
C PRO A 179 -25.39 -6.55 37.97
N LYS A 180 -24.35 -7.15 38.55
CA LYS A 180 -24.48 -8.47 39.17
C LYS A 180 -25.53 -8.35 40.26
N GLN A 181 -26.72 -8.90 40.02
CA GLN A 181 -27.75 -9.01 41.03
C GLN A 181 -27.28 -10.06 42.04
N THR A 182 -26.62 -9.60 43.10
CA THR A 182 -26.40 -10.40 44.30
C THR A 182 -27.75 -10.55 44.98
N CYS A 183 -28.42 -11.69 44.78
CA CYS A 183 -29.48 -12.11 45.68
C CYS A 183 -28.83 -12.50 47.01
N ASP A 184 -28.90 -11.60 47.97
CA ASP A 184 -28.65 -11.90 49.37
C ASP A 184 -29.91 -11.52 50.16
N SER A 185 -30.63 -12.54 50.64
CA SER A 185 -31.65 -12.36 51.67
C SER A 185 -31.78 -13.63 52.50
N LYS A 186 -30.88 -13.72 53.49
CA LYS A 186 -31.16 -13.98 54.91
C LYS A 186 -32.46 -14.72 55.25
N LEU A 187 -32.28 -15.85 55.94
CA LEU A 187 -33.20 -16.47 56.88
C LEU A 187 -34.02 -15.45 57.67
N ARG A 188 -35.34 -15.62 57.68
CA ARG A 188 -36.20 -15.25 58.81
C ARG A 188 -36.99 -16.50 59.24
N LYS A 189 -36.94 -16.67 60.57
CA LYS A 189 -37.45 -17.73 61.44
C LYS A 189 -38.79 -18.33 61.05
#